data_AF-A0A0A7G0F8-F1
#
_entry.id   AF-A0A0A7G0F8-F1
#
_cell.length_a   1.000
_cell.length_b   1.000
_cell.length_c   1.000
_cell.angle_alpha   90.00
_cell.angle_beta   90.00
_cell.angle_gamma   90.00
#
_symmetry.space_group_name_H-M   'P 1'
#
loop_
_entity.id
_entity.type
_entity.pdbx_description
1 polymer ?
#
loop_
_entity_poly.entity_id
_entity_poly.type
_entity_poly.pdbx_seq_one_letter_code
_entity_poly.pdbx_strand_id
1 'polypeptide(L)' 'MKFKESDMKKYSLIKSEEKKPCMICEKETIFIDYCCEGRLCSSECSEKFYNMVAEQE' A
#
# COMPACT_ATOMS: atom_id res chain seq x y z
N MET A 1 -0.44 8.85 -6.82
CA MET A 1 -0.87 8.06 -8.01
C MET A 1 -1.22 6.64 -7.58
N LYS A 2 -2.22 5.98 -8.19
CA LYS A 2 -2.52 4.56 -7.90
C LYS A 2 -1.34 3.68 -8.35
N PHE A 3 -1.05 2.64 -7.57
CA PHE A 3 -0.01 1.68 -7.92
C PHE A 3 -0.36 0.92 -9.20
N LYS A 4 0.67 0.64 -9.99
CA LYS A 4 0.64 -0.23 -11.17
C LYS A 4 1.62 -1.37 -10.95
N GLU A 5 1.55 -2.39 -11.81
CA GLU A 5 2.46 -3.55 -11.74
C GLU A 5 3.94 -3.14 -11.89
N SER A 6 4.22 -2.06 -12.61
CA SER A 6 5.56 -1.47 -12.71
C SER A 6 6.11 -0.94 -11.38
N ASP A 7 5.24 -0.55 -10.45
CA ASP A 7 5.62 0.02 -9.16
C ASP A 7 6.00 -1.05 -8.13
N MET A 8 5.71 -2.32 -8.41
CA MET A 8 5.94 -3.43 -7.48
C MET A 8 7.40 -3.54 -7.03
N LYS A 9 8.35 -3.37 -7.96
CA LYS A 9 9.78 -3.42 -7.64
C LYS A 9 10.26 -2.21 -6.85
N LYS A 10 9.61 -1.06 -6.99
CA LYS A 10 10.04 0.20 -6.39
C LYS A 10 9.53 0.36 -4.95
N TYR A 11 8.34 -0.17 -4.67
CA TYR A 11 7.65 -0.01 -3.39
C TYR A 11 7.47 -1.33 -2.65
N SER A 12 8.27 -2.36 -2.98
CA SER A 12 8.19 -3.69 -2.35
C SER A 12 6.76 -4.26 -2.29
N LEU A 13 5.99 -4.07 -3.36
CA LEU A 13 4.59 -4.50 -3.39
C LEU A 13 4.49 -5.91 -3.96
N ILE A 14 3.65 -6.72 -3.33
CA ILE A 14 3.18 -7.99 -3.85
C ILE A 14 1.73 -7.85 -4.35
N LYS A 15 1.37 -8.66 -5.33
CA LYS A 15 0.02 -8.71 -5.89
C LYS A 15 -0.74 -9.86 -5.27
N SER A 16 -1.90 -9.57 -4.70
CA SER A 16 -2.85 -10.55 -4.17
C SER A 16 -3.89 -10.90 -5.25
N GLU A 17 -4.37 -12.13 -5.24
CA GLU A 17 -5.51 -12.54 -6.08
C GLU A 17 -6.83 -11.92 -5.60
N GLU A 18 -6.92 -11.60 -4.30
CA GLU A 18 -8.10 -10.97 -3.71
C GLU A 18 -7.99 -9.44 -3.71
N LYS A 19 -9.06 -8.78 -4.18
CA LYS A 19 -9.27 -7.34 -3.96
C LYS A 19 -9.79 -7.11 -2.55
N LYS A 20 -9.07 -6.32 -1.76
CA LYS A 20 -9.49 -5.88 -0.42
C LYS A 20 -9.29 -4.36 -0.28
N PRO A 21 -9.98 -3.70 0.66
CA PRO A 21 -9.86 -2.26 0.83
C PRO A 21 -8.45 -1.83 1.26
N CYS A 22 -8.03 -0.66 0.79
CA CYS A 22 -6.84 0.04 1.23
C CYS A 22 -6.99 0.48 2.68
N MET A 23 -5.96 0.30 3.49
CA MET A 23 -5.97 0.67 4.91
C MET A 23 -6.12 2.18 5.17
N ILE A 24 -5.80 3.02 4.19
CA ILE A 24 -5.78 4.49 4.36
C ILE A 24 -7.00 5.18 3.76
N CYS A 25 -7.50 4.71 2.62
CA CYS A 25 -8.61 5.38 1.93
C CYS A 25 -9.75 4.44 1.53
N GLU A 26 -9.72 3.19 2.00
CA GLU A 26 -10.77 2.18 1.83
C GLU A 26 -11.10 1.78 0.39
N LYS A 27 -10.41 2.37 -0.60
CA LYS A 27 -10.53 1.98 -2.01
C LYS A 27 -9.96 0.59 -2.22
N GLU A 28 -10.63 -0.20 -3.06
CA GLU A 28 -10.18 -1.54 -3.41
C GLU A 28 -8.76 -1.54 -4.02
N THR A 29 -7.93 -2.45 -3.52
CA THR A 29 -6.57 -2.70 -4.03
C THR A 29 -6.25 -4.19 -4.02
N ILE A 30 -5.42 -4.60 -4.97
CA ILE A 30 -4.80 -5.92 -5.02
C ILE A 30 -3.34 -5.88 -4.54
N PHE A 31 -2.81 -4.70 -4.28
CA PHE A 31 -1.43 -4.52 -3.86
C PHE A 31 -1.33 -4.59 -2.34
N ILE A 32 -0.38 -5.42 -1.89
CA ILE A 32 0.02 -5.53 -0.49
C ILE A 32 1.47 -5.05 -0.41
N ASP A 33 1.75 -4.15 0.50
CA ASP A 33 3.11 -3.75 0.83
C ASP A 33 3.75 -4.84 1.70
N TYR A 34 4.86 -5.40 1.23
CA TYR A 34 5.52 -6.52 1.92
C TYR A 34 6.11 -6.11 3.27
N CYS A 35 6.51 -4.85 3.44
CA CYS A 35 7.20 -4.40 4.64
C CYS A 35 6.26 -4.22 5.83
N CYS A 36 5.05 -3.73 5.58
CA CYS A 36 4.03 -3.53 6.63
C CYS A 36 2.90 -4.56 6.60
N GLU A 37 2.94 -5.52 5.66
CA GLU A 37 1.86 -6.47 5.35
C GLU A 37 0.50 -5.79 5.09
N GLY A 38 0.53 -4.48 4.82
CA GLY A 38 -0.61 -3.62 4.71
C GLY A 38 -1.10 -3.48 3.27
N ARG A 39 -2.42 -3.34 3.10
CA ARG A 39 -3.01 -3.13 1.77
C ARG A 39 -3.05 -1.66 1.43
N LEU A 40 -2.30 -1.27 0.40
CA LEU A 40 -2.14 0.11 -0.02
C LEU A 40 -2.45 0.25 -1.52
N CYS A 41 -3.22 1.28 -1.89
CA CYS A 41 -3.64 1.48 -3.27
C CYS A 41 -2.76 2.45 -4.06
N SER A 42 -1.90 3.20 -3.39
CA SER A 42 -1.12 4.29 -3.98
C SER A 42 0.11 4.63 -3.13
N SER A 43 1.10 5.24 -3.79
CA SER A 43 2.29 5.78 -3.11
C SER A 43 1.92 6.82 -2.04
N GLU A 44 0.87 7.61 -2.27
CA GLU A 44 0.37 8.60 -1.29
C GLU A 44 -0.23 7.92 -0.06
N CYS A 45 -0.95 6.81 -0.23
CA CYS A 45 -1.44 6.03 0.92
C CYS A 45 -0.28 5.37 1.65
N SER A 46 0.73 4.87 0.94
CA SER A 46 1.94 4.32 1.55
C SER A 46 2.66 5.37 2.39
N GLU A 47 2.92 6.55 1.85
CA GLU A 47 3.55 7.65 2.59
C GLU A 47 2.74 8.09 3.82
N LYS A 48 1.42 8.23 3.69
CA LYS A 48 0.54 8.51 4.84
C LYS A 48 0.64 7.44 5.92
N PHE A 49 0.66 6.17 5.53
CA PHE A 49 0.81 5.06 6.48
C PHE A 49 2.15 5.14 7.21
N TYR A 50 3.26 5.30 6.50
CA TYR A 50 4.58 5.38 7.14
C TYR A 50 4.75 6.63 8.00
N ASN A 51 4.16 7.77 7.62
CA ASN A 51 4.14 8.95 8.48
C ASN A 51 3.35 8.70 9.77
N MET A 52 2.16 8.08 9.69
CA MET A 52 1.38 7.72 10.88
C MET A 52 2.13 6.77 11.82
N VAL A 53 2.89 5.82 11.27
CA VAL A 53 3.71 4.89 12.06
C VAL A 53 4.89 5.63 12.70
N ALA A 54 5.58 6.48 11.94
CA ALA A 54 6.71 7.27 12.44
C ALA A 54 6.31 8.27 13.54
N GLU A 55 5.08 8.80 13.51
CA GLU A 55 4.56 9.68 14.57
C GLU A 55 4.25 8.96 15.89
N GLN A 56 4.29 7.61 15.92
CA GLN A 56 4.07 6.82 17.14
C GLN A 56 5.35 6.28 17.79
N GLU A 57 6.53 6.59 17.24
CA GLU A 57 7.85 6.35 17.85
C GLU A 57 8.41 7.62 18.53
#